data_AF-B4JIZ6-F1
#
_entry.id   AF-B4JIZ6-F1
#
_cell.length_a   1.000
_cell.length_b   1.000
_cell.length_c   1.000
_cell.angle_alpha   90.00
_cell.angle_beta   90.00
_cell.angle_gamma   90.00
#
_symmetry.space_group_name_H-M   'P 1'
#
loop_
_entity.id
_entity.type
_entity.pdbx_description
1 polymer ?
#
loop_
_entity_poly.entity_id
_entity_poly.type
_entity_poly.pdbx_seq_one_letter_code
_entity_poly.pdbx_strand_id
1 'polypeptide(L)'
;MAVGNLSQPSFFLSSLKVGYVCTPDGVYQPITASNFELYSYGEKGTPPQHQNFIVDTAQQTYLVQIRVEHSAVRYVGGDWESKVYNQFVACTVNGISGQGHAEYLYRHNNGRPQVIADQDPQWYQRIKRYERSLSNMENISDEDFIF
;
A
#
# COMPACT_ATOMS: atom_id res chain seq x y z
N MET A 1 -15.96 -0.68 9.05
CA MET A 1 -14.70 -0.80 9.84
C MET A 1 -13.55 -0.46 8.92
N ALA A 2 -12.54 0.25 9.42
CA ALA A 2 -11.28 0.49 8.71
C ALA A 2 -10.11 0.09 9.62
N VAL A 3 -9.16 -0.66 9.09
CA VAL A 3 -7.95 -1.11 9.80
C VAL A 3 -6.77 -0.89 8.85
N GLY A 4 -5.75 -0.19 9.33
CA GLY A 4 -4.48 -0.01 8.65
C GLY A 4 -3.34 -0.49 9.54
N ASN A 5 -2.40 -1.22 8.96
CA ASN A 5 -1.10 -1.46 9.58
C ASN A 5 -0.04 -0.89 8.64
N LEU A 6 0.79 0.00 9.18
CA LEU A 6 1.84 0.72 8.47
C LEU A 6 3.18 0.28 9.05
N SER A 7 4.04 -0.29 8.22
CA SER A 7 5.43 -0.56 8.59
C SER A 7 6.34 0.38 7.82
N GLN A 8 6.90 1.35 8.54
CA GLN A 8 7.98 2.20 8.06
C GLN A 8 9.13 2.07 9.07
N PRO A 9 10.16 1.27 8.78
CA PRO A 9 11.30 1.11 9.68
C PRO A 9 11.94 2.48 9.96
N SER A 10 11.72 3.01 11.15
CA SER A 10 12.44 4.15 11.70
C SER A 10 12.93 3.76 13.10
N PHE A 11 13.93 4.47 13.64
CA PHE A 11 14.70 4.07 14.83
C PHE A 11 13.87 3.59 16.05
N PHE A 12 12.60 3.97 16.19
CA PHE A 12 11.74 3.60 17.32
C PHE A 12 10.37 2.99 16.94
N LEU A 13 10.06 2.82 15.65
CA LEU A 13 8.73 2.36 15.21
C LEU A 13 8.87 1.39 14.04
N SER A 14 8.57 0.12 14.29
CA SER A 14 8.55 -0.93 13.27
C SER A 14 7.17 -1.12 12.63
N SER A 15 6.10 -0.92 13.41
CA SER A 15 4.72 -0.99 12.93
C SER A 15 3.82 -0.03 13.69
N LEU A 16 2.87 0.58 12.97
CA LEU A 16 1.82 1.43 13.50
C LEU A 16 0.47 0.88 13.03
N LYS A 17 -0.35 0.44 13.99
CA LYS A 17 -1.72 -0.02 13.73
C LYS A 17 -2.71 1.11 14.03
N VAL A 18 -3.56 1.43 13.08
CA VAL A 18 -4.55 2.52 13.18
C VAL A 18 -5.88 2.09 12.61
N GLY A 19 -6.97 2.68 13.07
CA GLY A 19 -8.29 2.47 12.49
C GLY A 19 -9.42 2.66 13.48
N TYR A 20 -10.63 2.33 13.04
CA TYR A 20 -11.85 2.49 13.81
C TYR A 20 -12.96 1.54 13.35
N VAL A 21 -13.93 1.34 14.23
CA VAL A 21 -15.23 0.73 13.94
C VAL A 21 -16.30 1.83 13.97
N CYS A 22 -17.21 1.85 13.00
CA CYS A 22 -18.36 2.74 13.02
C CYS A 22 -19.59 1.89 13.36
N THR A 23 -20.32 2.27 14.41
CA THR A 23 -21.54 1.56 14.83
C THR A 23 -22.71 1.88 13.89
N PRO A 24 -23.81 1.10 13.93
CA PRO A 24 -25.02 1.43 13.17
C PRO A 24 -25.60 2.82 13.49
N ASP A 25 -25.39 3.31 14.71
CA ASP A 25 -25.80 4.65 15.15
C ASP A 25 -24.84 5.76 14.67
N GLY A 26 -23.81 5.43 13.88
CA GLY A 26 -22.84 6.38 13.35
C GLY A 26 -21.74 6.79 14.33
N VAL A 27 -21.55 6.05 15.44
CA VAL A 27 -20.52 6.35 16.43
C VAL A 27 -19.19 5.70 16.04
N TYR A 28 -18.13 6.49 16.03
CA TYR A 28 -16.78 6.03 15.72
C TYR A 28 -16.06 5.57 16.98
N GLN A 29 -15.60 4.32 16.98
CA GLN A 29 -14.84 3.70 18.06
C GLN A 29 -13.41 3.43 17.58
N PRO A 30 -12.38 4.07 18.17
CA PRO A 30 -11.00 3.84 17.75
C PRO A 30 -10.55 2.43 18.12
N ILE A 31 -9.70 1.86 17.26
CA ILE A 31 -9.02 0.60 17.55
C ILE A 31 -7.97 0.85 18.62
N THR A 32 -7.98 0.04 19.67
CA THR A 32 -7.03 0.11 20.79
C THR A 32 -5.94 -0.96 20.68
N ALA A 33 -6.25 -2.10 20.07
CA ALA A 33 -5.30 -3.17 19.81
C ALA A 33 -5.70 -4.01 18.58
N SER A 34 -4.72 -4.70 18.00
CA SER A 34 -4.98 -5.73 16.99
C SER A 34 -3.78 -6.66 16.88
N ASN A 35 -4.05 -7.94 16.62
CA ASN A 35 -3.03 -8.95 16.31
C ASN A 35 -2.74 -9.06 14.80
N PHE A 36 -3.22 -8.11 13.99
CA PHE A 36 -2.94 -8.06 12.56
C PHE A 36 -1.49 -7.61 12.31
N GLU A 37 -0.59 -8.57 12.08
CA GLU A 37 0.83 -8.30 11.89
C GLU A 37 1.27 -8.44 10.43
N LEU A 38 1.88 -7.39 9.86
CA LEU A 38 2.30 -7.38 8.45
C LEU A 38 3.34 -8.47 8.11
N TYR A 39 4.21 -8.84 9.04
CA TYR A 39 5.15 -9.95 8.81
C TYR A 39 4.42 -11.29 8.63
N SER A 40 3.25 -11.46 9.26
CA SER A 40 2.39 -12.65 9.05
C SER A 40 1.60 -12.55 7.75
N TYR A 41 1.37 -11.33 7.25
CA TYR A 41 0.49 -11.02 6.14
C TYR A 41 1.20 -10.23 5.04
N GLY A 42 1.84 -10.95 4.13
CA GLY A 42 2.29 -10.38 2.85
C GLY A 42 3.71 -9.80 2.86
N GLU A 43 4.54 -10.15 3.83
CA GLU A 43 5.95 -9.72 3.95
C GLU A 43 6.77 -9.92 2.65
N LYS A 44 6.45 -10.93 1.85
CA LYS A 44 7.17 -11.30 0.62
C LYS A 44 6.70 -10.54 -0.64
N GLY A 45 6.03 -9.40 -0.49
CA GLY A 45 5.54 -8.61 -1.64
C GLY A 45 4.36 -9.24 -2.39
N THR A 46 3.73 -10.25 -1.79
CA THR A 46 2.54 -10.92 -2.29
C THR A 46 1.50 -10.97 -1.18
N PRO A 47 0.38 -10.25 -1.33
CA PRO A 47 -0.67 -10.26 -0.31
C PRO A 47 -1.29 -11.64 -0.13
N PRO A 48 -1.75 -11.96 1.09
CA PRO A 48 -2.52 -13.17 1.36
C PRO A 48 -3.90 -13.13 0.67
N GLN A 49 -4.42 -14.32 0.34
CA GLN A 49 -5.79 -14.49 -0.19
C GLN A 49 -6.84 -14.66 0.93
N HIS A 50 -6.40 -15.11 2.11
CA HIS A 50 -7.23 -15.34 3.29
C HIS A 50 -6.52 -14.75 4.50
N GLN A 51 -7.26 -14.05 5.35
CA GLN A 51 -6.72 -13.40 6.53
C GLN A 51 -7.73 -13.48 7.67
N ASN A 52 -7.26 -13.76 8.89
CA ASN A 52 -8.10 -13.75 10.06
C ASN A 52 -7.34 -13.07 11.20
N PHE A 53 -7.92 -12.01 11.75
CA PHE A 53 -7.29 -11.26 12.82
C PHE A 53 -8.34 -10.71 13.78
N ILE A 54 -7.86 -10.31 14.94
CA ILE A 54 -8.64 -9.73 16.00
C ILE A 54 -8.33 -8.24 16.05
N VAL A 55 -9.38 -7.45 16.24
CA VAL A 55 -9.33 -6.02 16.47
C VAL A 55 -10.10 -5.70 17.73
N ASP A 56 -9.51 -4.90 18.60
CA ASP A 56 -10.13 -4.46 19.84
C ASP A 56 -10.48 -2.97 19.77
N THR A 57 -11.61 -2.63 20.36
CA THR A 57 -11.98 -1.26 20.74
C THR A 57 -12.07 -1.20 22.27
N ALA A 58 -12.35 -0.03 22.84
CA ALA A 58 -12.62 0.06 24.28
C ALA A 58 -13.90 -0.69 24.70
N GLN A 59 -14.82 -0.94 23.77
CA GLN A 59 -16.14 -1.50 24.04
C GLN A 59 -16.24 -2.99 23.71
N GLN A 60 -15.55 -3.43 22.66
CA GLN A 60 -15.75 -4.76 22.08
C GLN A 60 -14.54 -5.25 21.29
N THR A 61 -14.38 -6.58 21.27
CA THR A 61 -13.48 -7.34 20.41
C THR A 61 -14.19 -7.82 19.14
N TYR A 62 -13.49 -7.73 18.01
CA TYR A 62 -13.98 -8.11 16.69
C TYR A 62 -13.08 -9.18 16.09
N LEU A 63 -13.65 -10.35 15.77
CA LEU A 63 -13.02 -11.32 14.88
C LEU A 63 -13.31 -10.92 13.44
N VAL A 64 -12.26 -10.58 12.71
CA VAL A 64 -12.32 -10.18 11.30
C VAL A 64 -11.78 -11.31 10.44
N GLN A 65 -12.57 -11.74 9.47
CA GLN A 65 -12.21 -12.77 8.50
C GLN A 65 -12.34 -12.18 7.10
N ILE A 66 -11.32 -12.33 6.27
CA ILE A 66 -11.26 -11.73 4.94
C ILE A 66 -10.93 -12.82 3.93
N ARG A 67 -11.68 -12.83 2.82
CA ARG A 67 -11.39 -13.62 1.62
C ARG A 67 -11.36 -12.69 0.41
N VAL A 68 -10.26 -12.74 -0.34
CA VAL A 68 -10.09 -11.97 -1.58
C VAL A 68 -10.97 -12.58 -2.67
N GLU A 69 -11.72 -11.74 -3.37
CA GLU A 69 -12.55 -12.13 -4.52
C GLU A 69 -11.90 -11.69 -5.83
N HIS A 70 -11.38 -10.46 -5.86
CA HIS A 70 -10.66 -9.91 -7.01
C HIS A 70 -9.45 -9.08 -6.55
N SER A 71 -8.44 -8.98 -7.42
CA SER A 71 -7.23 -8.21 -7.15
C SER A 71 -6.73 -7.54 -8.42
N ALA A 72 -6.44 -6.24 -8.34
CA ALA A 72 -5.78 -5.49 -9.40
C ALA A 72 -4.39 -5.05 -8.93
N VAL A 73 -3.39 -5.21 -9.79
CA VAL A 73 -2.02 -4.74 -9.54
C VAL A 73 -1.79 -3.42 -10.26
N ARG A 74 -1.24 -2.44 -9.56
CA ARG A 74 -0.87 -1.13 -10.10
C ARG A 74 0.56 -0.79 -9.71
N TYR A 75 1.22 -0.01 -10.55
CA TYR A 75 2.53 0.56 -10.25
C TYR A 75 2.40 2.07 -10.12
N VAL A 76 3.09 2.65 -9.13
CA VAL A 76 3.04 4.08 -8.81
C VAL A 76 4.45 4.64 -8.77
N GLY A 77 4.61 5.85 -9.31
CA GLY A 77 5.87 6.57 -9.46
C GLY A 77 6.47 6.43 -10.87
N GLY A 78 7.42 7.31 -11.20
CA GLY A 78 7.94 7.47 -12.56
C GLY A 78 8.70 6.24 -13.06
N ASP A 79 9.47 5.62 -12.16
CA ASP A 79 10.19 4.38 -12.41
C ASP A 79 9.46 3.14 -11.83
N TRP A 80 8.17 3.29 -11.52
CA TRP A 80 7.35 2.21 -10.94
C TRP A 80 7.94 1.69 -9.62
N GLU A 81 8.32 2.60 -8.74
CA GLU A 81 9.01 2.34 -7.46
C GLU A 81 8.08 1.70 -6.42
N SER A 82 6.77 1.84 -6.59
CA SER A 82 5.76 1.24 -5.73
C SER A 82 4.87 0.27 -6.52
N LYS A 83 4.61 -0.90 -5.93
CA LYS A 83 3.65 -1.90 -6.42
C LYS A 83 2.49 -1.99 -5.45
N VAL A 84 1.30 -1.69 -5.93
CA VAL A 84 0.06 -1.64 -5.16
C VAL A 84 -0.84 -2.79 -5.59
N TYR A 85 -1.35 -3.54 -4.62
CA TYR A 85 -2.42 -4.53 -4.83
C TYR A 85 -3.72 -3.98 -4.24
N ASN A 86 -4.71 -3.77 -5.10
CA ASN A 86 -6.04 -3.36 -4.71
C ASN A 86 -6.97 -4.57 -4.76
N GLN A 87 -7.29 -5.09 -3.59
CA GLN A 87 -8.10 -6.28 -3.42
C GLN A 87 -9.53 -5.91 -3.06
N PHE A 88 -10.49 -6.49 -3.78
CA PHE A 88 -11.90 -6.50 -3.42
C PHE A 88 -12.14 -7.79 -2.63
N VAL A 89 -12.76 -7.66 -1.46
CA VAL A 89 -12.84 -8.75 -0.49
C VAL A 89 -14.26 -8.96 0.03
N ALA A 90 -14.61 -10.22 0.22
CA ALA A 90 -15.68 -10.59 1.14
C ALA A 90 -15.10 -10.63 2.56
N CYS A 91 -15.87 -10.13 3.53
CA CYS A 91 -15.47 -10.18 4.93
C CYS A 91 -16.59 -10.70 5.82
N THR A 92 -16.19 -11.31 6.92
CA THR A 92 -17.09 -11.70 8.02
C THR A 92 -16.54 -11.08 9.30
N VAL A 93 -17.35 -10.26 9.97
CA VAL A 93 -16.98 -9.61 11.24
C VAL A 93 -17.95 -10.06 12.31
N ASN A 94 -17.46 -10.77 13.33
CA ASN A 94 -18.29 -11.36 14.39
C ASN A 94 -19.47 -12.18 13.83
N GLY A 95 -19.24 -12.94 12.75
CA GLY A 95 -20.25 -13.75 12.07
C GLY A 95 -21.15 -12.99 11.08
N ILE A 96 -21.06 -11.66 11.01
CA ILE A 96 -21.85 -10.84 10.08
C ILE A 96 -21.08 -10.69 8.76
N SER A 97 -21.71 -11.08 7.66
CA SER A 97 -21.13 -10.98 6.32
C SER A 97 -21.15 -9.54 5.80
N GLY A 98 -20.13 -9.19 5.02
CA GLY A 98 -19.97 -7.89 4.38
C GLY A 98 -18.97 -7.94 3.23
N GLN A 99 -18.66 -6.75 2.71
CA GLN A 99 -17.70 -6.53 1.64
C GLN A 99 -16.74 -5.41 2.02
N GLY A 100 -15.58 -5.37 1.38
CA GLY A 100 -14.63 -4.30 1.59
C GLY A 100 -13.50 -4.27 0.57
N HIS A 101 -12.50 -3.47 0.91
CA HIS A 101 -11.28 -3.33 0.14
C HIS A 101 -10.07 -3.52 1.05
N ALA A 102 -9.04 -4.17 0.53
CA ALA A 102 -7.72 -4.21 1.13
C ALA A 102 -6.69 -3.67 0.13
N GLU A 103 -5.84 -2.77 0.59
CA GLU A 103 -4.74 -2.23 -0.21
C GLU A 103 -3.42 -2.65 0.43
N TYR A 104 -2.54 -3.22 -0.39
CA TYR A 104 -1.16 -3.52 0.00
C TYR A 104 -0.21 -2.74 -0.89
N LEU A 105 0.62 -1.92 -0.27
CA LEU A 105 1.66 -1.16 -0.95
C LEU A 105 3.03 -1.76 -0.61
N TYR A 106 3.76 -2.14 -1.65
CA TYR A 106 5.12 -2.65 -1.54
C TYR A 106 6.08 -1.80 -2.33
N ARG A 107 7.33 -1.75 -1.87
CA ARG A 107 8.44 -1.29 -2.70
C ARG A 107 8.63 -2.24 -3.90
N HIS A 108 8.82 -1.67 -5.07
CA HIS A 108 9.10 -2.39 -6.29
C HIS A 108 10.50 -2.03 -6.80
N ASN A 109 11.34 -3.06 -6.97
CA ASN A 109 12.76 -2.88 -7.30
C ASN A 109 13.10 -3.21 -8.76
N ASN A 110 12.15 -3.69 -9.56
CA ASN A 110 12.44 -4.10 -10.94
C ASN A 110 12.38 -2.94 -11.94
N GLY A 111 11.94 -1.76 -11.49
CA GLY A 111 11.82 -0.57 -12.33
C GLY A 111 10.69 -0.62 -13.36
N ARG A 112 10.54 0.48 -14.10
CA ARG A 112 9.60 0.60 -15.22
C ARG A 112 10.19 -0.07 -16.47
N PRO A 113 9.43 -0.93 -17.20
CA PRO A 113 9.94 -1.58 -18.40
C PRO A 113 10.37 -0.59 -19.49
N GLN A 114 11.51 -0.86 -20.14
CA GLN A 114 12.08 0.03 -21.17
C GLN A 114 11.13 0.26 -22.35
N VAL A 115 10.41 -0.78 -22.78
CA VAL A 115 9.42 -0.67 -23.88
C VAL A 115 8.32 0.37 -23.61
N ILE A 116 8.00 0.61 -22.34
CA ILE A 116 7.02 1.61 -21.92
C ILE A 116 7.69 2.99 -21.81
N ALA A 117 8.95 3.05 -21.35
CA ALA A 117 9.72 4.28 -21.26
C ALA A 117 10.08 4.86 -22.65
N ASP A 118 10.33 4.01 -23.65
CA ASP A 118 10.66 4.44 -25.02
C ASP A 118 9.48 5.14 -25.71
N GLN A 119 8.26 4.90 -25.23
CA GLN A 119 7.03 5.52 -25.72
C GLN A 119 6.72 6.85 -25.02
N ASP A 120 7.54 7.26 -24.04
CA ASP A 120 7.32 8.51 -23.32
C ASP A 120 7.49 9.72 -24.25
N PRO A 121 6.70 10.78 -24.04
CA PRO A 121 6.88 12.01 -24.79
C PRO A 121 8.27 12.60 -24.53
N GLN A 122 8.86 13.27 -25.54
CA GLN A 122 10.24 13.76 -25.49
C GLN A 122 10.55 14.59 -24.24
N TRP A 123 9.62 15.43 -23.79
CA TRP A 123 9.79 16.26 -22.60
C TRP A 123 10.00 15.41 -21.34
N TYR A 124 9.31 14.28 -21.21
CA TYR A 124 9.44 13.40 -20.05
C TYR A 124 10.74 12.60 -20.11
N GLN A 125 11.15 12.17 -21.31
CA GLN A 125 12.46 11.53 -21.50
C GLN A 125 13.62 12.46 -21.08
N ARG A 126 13.51 13.78 -21.35
CA ARG A 126 14.48 14.79 -20.88
C ARG A 126 14.53 14.88 -19.36
N ILE A 127 13.37 14.95 -18.70
CA ILE A 127 13.28 14.92 -17.23
C ILE A 127 13.97 13.68 -16.67
N LYS A 128 13.65 12.48 -17.18
CA LYS A 128 14.26 11.22 -16.74
C LYS A 128 15.76 11.14 -17.00
N ARG A 129 16.27 11.80 -18.05
CA ARG A 129 17.72 11.90 -18.31
C ARG A 129 18.40 12.78 -17.27
N TYR A 130 17.81 13.93 -16.98
CA TYR A 130 18.31 14.85 -15.96
C TYR A 130 18.28 14.27 -14.55
N GLU A 131 17.20 13.57 -14.15
CA GLU A 131 17.17 12.87 -12.87
C GLU A 131 18.29 11.83 -12.73
N ARG A 132 18.61 11.13 -13.83
CA ARG A 132 19.71 10.16 -13.88
C ARG A 132 21.08 10.83 -13.75
N SER A 133 21.31 11.97 -14.41
CA SER A 133 22.59 12.67 -14.26
C SER A 133 22.79 13.22 -12.86
N LEU A 134 21.73 13.74 -12.22
CA LEU A 134 21.79 14.17 -10.82
C LEU A 134 22.19 12.98 -9.92
N SER A 135 21.59 11.82 -10.14
CA SER A 135 21.90 10.60 -9.39
C SER A 135 23.33 10.10 -9.64
N ASN A 136 23.84 10.27 -10.85
CA ASN A 136 25.20 9.87 -11.25
C ASN A 136 26.26 10.95 -10.98
N MET A 137 25.86 12.13 -10.49
CA MET A 137 26.72 13.33 -10.38
C MET A 137 27.41 13.71 -11.70
N GLU A 138 26.72 13.52 -12.82
CA GLU A 138 27.19 13.90 -14.14
C GLU A 138 26.90 15.40 -14.38
N ASN A 139 27.90 16.16 -14.84
CA ASN A 139 27.71 17.55 -15.27
C ASN A 139 26.97 17.58 -16.61
N ILE A 140 25.65 17.84 -16.60
CA ILE A 140 24.92 18.23 -17.82
C ILE A 140 25.05 19.74 -17.99
N SER A 141 25.33 20.21 -19.20
CA SER A 141 25.28 21.63 -19.56
C SER A 141 23.86 22.19 -19.37
N ASP A 142 23.75 23.37 -18.76
CA ASP A 142 22.48 24.07 -18.46
C ASP A 142 21.58 24.33 -19.68
N GLU A 143 22.10 24.17 -20.90
CA GLU A 143 21.36 24.37 -22.16
C GLU A 143 20.23 23.33 -22.41
N ASP A 144 20.23 22.21 -21.69
CA ASP A 144 19.24 21.12 -21.87
C ASP A 144 17.95 21.30 -21.04
N PHE A 145 17.87 22.33 -20.17
CA PHE A 145 16.74 22.54 -19.24
C PHE A 145 16.04 23.88 -19.47
N ILE A 146 15.21 23.94 -20.53
CA ILE A 146 14.32 25.09 -20.78
C ILE A 146 12.88 24.58 -20.80
N PHE A 147 12.04 25.13 -19.92
CA PHE A 147 10.59 24.91 -19.84
C PHE A 147 9.85 25.58 -21.00
#